data_AF-A0A285XUN9-F1
#
_entry.id   AF-A0A285XUN9-F1
#
_cell.length_a   1.000
_cell.length_b   1.000
_cell.length_c   1.000
_cell.angle_alpha   90.00
_cell.angle_beta   90.00
_cell.angle_gamma   90.00
#
_symmetry.space_group_name_H-M   'P 1'
#
loop_
_entity.id
_entity.type
_entity.pdbx_description
1 polymer ?
#
loop_
_entity_poly.entity_id
_entity_poly.type
_entity_poly.pdbx_seq_one_letter_code
_entity_poly.pdbx_strand_id
1 'polypeptide(L)'
;MTTTADLAARLRAMPDDALERLVVARRLPAAVLAEAGPLRISDFFDLAEALRTDDAVDAAIEHLPRATLLALRDGAGSADDLAPAVTLGLADEDGRVDDAVAARLAAHPDIAGLPGGTGHPRHAGPPPETVDEARARTTGAEHAFATMTVLAELLRAVSDGAVRELVKGGIGTPLAKALGERAGADAQVVPDRLALLERTGFAEPGDGTWTTTDAGDAWLVASWPDRWSTLVSAWRESLDPALHDVLDTAGDDLRDLVSVGRWAYPAGARWLDAVLLEVAGTATALGLTVDGLVTTTGRALLDGDATPAAEDLPRTVDGVYLQHDLTVIAPGPLAPVDDAALRSVAVLEAPGLAARYRISEDSLRRAFRAGLTRDEVVALLERLSSTGLPQPLAYLVDQVASRDGSIVVDVGADGVGSRVHGTADQLDLIGVDAELRQLAWERDDLTTLVTRYPPHVVHTALEDQRYPAVLTAAARPATGSVPPGRRRGGGRNPEQAAHALVERLRVTTERGDAEPEQEWLGRQIDLAVRGRTPIRLTVRMPDGTERPFSIIPTSVAAGRVRGRDTAVDVERTLPLSLVVAVESDA
;
A
#
# COMPACT_ATOMS: atom_id res chain seq x y z
N MET A 1 -38.04 -6.89 2.05
CA MET A 1 -37.46 -5.87 1.16
C MET A 1 -36.92 -6.62 -0.03
N THR A 2 -36.93 -6.11 -1.25
CA THR A 2 -35.71 -5.45 -1.74
C THR A 2 -35.86 -5.11 -3.22
N THR A 3 -36.43 -3.96 -3.52
CA THR A 3 -36.23 -3.39 -4.86
C THR A 3 -34.97 -2.52 -4.85
N THR A 4 -34.43 -2.20 -6.03
CA THR A 4 -33.38 -1.18 -6.18
C THR A 4 -33.69 0.10 -5.40
N ALA A 5 -34.97 0.48 -5.32
CA ALA A 5 -35.40 1.66 -4.59
C ALA A 5 -35.23 1.55 -3.07
N ASP A 6 -35.55 0.39 -2.50
CA ASP A 6 -35.38 0.14 -1.07
C ASP A 6 -33.89 0.19 -0.69
N LEU A 7 -33.02 -0.39 -1.52
CA LEU A 7 -31.57 -0.32 -1.33
C LEU A 7 -31.06 1.14 -1.45
N ALA A 8 -31.51 1.89 -2.46
CA ALA A 8 -31.13 3.30 -2.64
C ALA A 8 -31.53 4.17 -1.43
N ALA A 9 -32.72 3.96 -0.87
CA ALA A 9 -33.17 4.68 0.33
C ALA A 9 -32.29 4.39 1.55
N ARG A 10 -31.89 3.12 1.76
CA ARG A 10 -30.97 2.74 2.84
C ARG A 10 -29.58 3.36 2.66
N LEU A 11 -29.02 3.28 1.45
CA LEU A 11 -27.71 3.87 1.14
C LEU A 11 -27.72 5.39 1.37
N ARG A 12 -28.83 6.06 1.04
CA ARG A 12 -29.00 7.49 1.30
C ARG A 12 -29.01 7.81 2.79
N ALA A 13 -29.65 6.98 3.62
CA ALA A 13 -29.75 7.17 5.06
C ALA A 13 -28.49 6.75 5.83
N MET A 14 -27.59 5.98 5.21
CA MET A 14 -26.35 5.48 5.81
C MET A 14 -25.36 6.63 6.10
N PRO A 15 -24.69 6.64 7.27
CA PRO A 15 -23.58 7.56 7.55
C PRO A 15 -22.47 7.47 6.50
N ASP A 16 -21.76 8.57 6.26
CA ASP A 16 -20.74 8.67 5.20
C ASP A 16 -19.63 7.65 5.38
N ASP A 17 -19.14 7.49 6.60
CA ASP A 17 -18.08 6.54 6.94
C ASP A 17 -18.52 5.08 6.70
N ALA A 18 -19.78 4.75 7.02
CA ALA A 18 -20.35 3.43 6.74
C ALA A 18 -20.54 3.18 5.25
N LEU A 19 -20.95 4.21 4.49
CA LEU A 19 -21.14 4.13 3.05
C LEU A 19 -19.81 3.99 2.32
N GLU A 20 -18.77 4.71 2.75
CA GLU A 20 -17.40 4.57 2.23
C GLU A 20 -16.88 3.15 2.47
N ARG A 21 -17.01 2.62 3.69
CA ARG A 21 -16.64 1.23 4.01
C ARG A 21 -17.39 0.23 3.13
N LEU A 22 -18.69 0.41 2.93
CA LEU A 22 -19.48 -0.45 2.05
C LEU A 22 -18.96 -0.40 0.60
N VAL A 23 -18.72 0.79 0.05
CA VAL A 23 -18.23 0.93 -1.34
C VAL A 23 -16.87 0.24 -1.52
N VAL A 24 -15.95 0.40 -0.56
CA VAL A 24 -14.66 -0.29 -0.56
C VAL A 24 -14.84 -1.81 -0.48
N ALA A 25 -15.63 -2.29 0.48
CA ALA A 25 -15.87 -3.72 0.69
C ALA A 25 -16.57 -4.40 -0.50
N ARG A 26 -17.38 -3.66 -1.25
CA ARG A 26 -18.08 -4.15 -2.45
C ARG A 26 -17.23 -4.23 -3.70
N ARG A 27 -15.98 -3.74 -3.66
CA ARG A 27 -14.96 -3.87 -4.73
C ARG A 27 -15.51 -3.56 -6.13
N LEU A 28 -16.34 -2.52 -6.24
CA LEU A 28 -16.95 -2.13 -7.51
C LEU A 28 -15.87 -1.75 -8.55
N PRO A 29 -16.09 -2.03 -9.85
CA PRO A 29 -15.11 -1.71 -10.89
C PRO A 29 -14.74 -0.23 -10.90
N ALA A 30 -13.45 0.09 -11.07
CA ALA A 30 -12.95 1.47 -11.06
C ALA A 30 -13.66 2.38 -12.09
N ALA A 31 -14.11 1.82 -13.23
CA ALA A 31 -14.87 2.55 -14.24
C ALA A 31 -16.21 3.11 -13.72
N VAL A 32 -16.81 2.44 -12.74
CA VAL A 32 -18.09 2.83 -12.12
C VAL A 32 -17.88 3.92 -11.07
N LEU A 33 -16.73 3.90 -10.38
CA LEU A 33 -16.33 4.90 -9.38
C LEU A 33 -15.72 6.17 -10.01
N ALA A 34 -15.46 6.17 -11.32
CA ALA A 34 -14.85 7.28 -12.02
C ALA A 34 -15.69 8.58 -11.98
N GLU A 35 -15.02 9.72 -12.05
CA GLU A 35 -15.69 11.04 -12.08
C GLU A 35 -16.46 11.28 -13.38
N ALA A 36 -16.00 10.69 -14.48
CA ALA A 36 -16.57 10.85 -15.80
C ALA A 36 -16.58 9.52 -16.55
N GLY A 37 -17.61 9.31 -17.35
CA GLY A 37 -17.78 8.08 -18.14
C GLY A 37 -19.26 7.70 -18.27
N PRO A 38 -19.58 6.78 -19.19
CA PRO A 38 -20.96 6.32 -19.42
C PRO A 38 -21.47 5.39 -18.30
N LEU A 39 -20.57 4.77 -17.53
CA LEU A 39 -20.88 3.83 -16.44
C LEU A 39 -20.77 4.46 -15.04
N ARG A 40 -20.57 5.78 -14.95
CA ARG A 40 -20.36 6.45 -13.67
C ARG A 40 -21.61 6.39 -12.81
N ILE A 41 -21.43 6.23 -11.50
CA ILE A 41 -22.50 6.44 -10.52
C ILE A 41 -22.76 7.95 -10.39
N SER A 42 -24.01 8.37 -10.62
CA SER A 42 -24.42 9.77 -10.51
C SER A 42 -25.34 10.03 -9.32
N ASP A 43 -26.10 9.03 -8.87
CA ASP A 43 -27.03 9.10 -7.74
C ASP A 43 -27.10 7.78 -6.93
N PHE A 44 -27.87 7.76 -5.84
CA PHE A 44 -28.03 6.58 -4.99
C PHE A 44 -28.75 5.40 -5.67
N PHE A 45 -29.55 5.65 -6.71
CA PHE A 45 -30.17 4.58 -7.49
C PHE A 45 -29.15 3.92 -8.41
N ASP A 46 -28.28 4.71 -9.06
CA ASP A 46 -27.18 4.17 -9.86
C ASP A 46 -26.24 3.30 -9.00
N LEU A 47 -25.94 3.72 -7.76
CA LEU A 47 -25.16 2.92 -6.81
C LEU A 47 -25.90 1.63 -6.43
N ALA A 48 -27.20 1.71 -6.13
CA ALA A 48 -28.02 0.53 -5.81
C ALA A 48 -28.09 -0.47 -6.98
N GLU A 49 -28.25 0.01 -8.22
CA GLU A 49 -28.21 -0.84 -9.42
C GLU A 49 -26.83 -1.48 -9.60
N ALA A 50 -25.75 -0.72 -9.44
CA ALA A 50 -24.38 -1.23 -9.55
C ALA A 50 -24.10 -2.35 -8.54
N LEU A 51 -24.56 -2.19 -7.30
CA LEU A 51 -24.43 -3.19 -6.23
C LEU A 51 -25.29 -4.45 -6.48
N ARG A 52 -26.37 -4.35 -7.25
CA ARG A 52 -27.29 -5.46 -7.55
C ARG A 52 -26.95 -6.20 -8.84
N THR A 53 -25.90 -5.80 -9.57
CA THR A 53 -25.44 -6.56 -10.75
C THR A 53 -24.95 -7.95 -10.34
N ASP A 54 -25.17 -8.96 -11.19
CA ASP A 54 -24.75 -10.35 -10.93
C ASP A 54 -23.27 -10.42 -10.56
N ASP A 55 -22.40 -9.73 -11.30
CA ASP A 55 -20.96 -9.68 -11.05
C ASP A 55 -20.62 -9.06 -9.67
N ALA A 56 -21.31 -7.99 -9.27
CA ALA A 56 -21.07 -7.34 -7.98
C ALA A 56 -21.57 -8.19 -6.81
N VAL A 57 -22.70 -8.89 -6.99
CA VAL A 57 -23.24 -9.82 -6.00
C VAL A 57 -22.35 -11.04 -5.85
N ASP A 58 -21.91 -11.64 -6.96
CA ASP A 58 -20.97 -12.76 -6.96
C ASP A 58 -19.66 -12.37 -6.27
N ALA A 59 -19.07 -11.22 -6.63
CA ALA A 59 -17.84 -10.73 -6.00
C ALA A 59 -18.00 -10.56 -4.47
N ALA A 60 -19.17 -10.12 -3.99
CA ALA A 60 -19.43 -10.00 -2.56
C ALA A 60 -19.62 -11.37 -1.89
N ILE A 61 -20.33 -12.30 -2.55
CA ILE A 61 -20.54 -13.68 -2.08
C ILE A 61 -19.21 -14.44 -1.98
N GLU A 62 -18.28 -14.23 -2.92
CA GLU A 62 -16.93 -14.82 -2.92
C GLU A 62 -16.13 -14.50 -1.63
N HIS A 63 -16.50 -13.44 -0.89
CA HIS A 63 -15.84 -13.00 0.34
C HIS A 63 -16.64 -13.32 1.60
N LEU A 64 -17.75 -14.06 1.51
CA LEU A 64 -18.53 -14.45 2.67
C LEU A 64 -17.98 -15.74 3.31
N PRO A 65 -17.85 -15.77 4.65
CA PRO A 65 -17.47 -16.99 5.34
C PRO A 65 -18.60 -18.01 5.27
N ARG A 66 -18.23 -19.29 5.42
CA ARG A 66 -19.12 -20.45 5.36
C ARG A 66 -20.36 -20.29 6.23
N ALA A 67 -20.20 -19.81 7.46
CA ALA A 67 -21.31 -19.62 8.40
C ALA A 67 -22.35 -18.65 7.85
N THR A 68 -21.91 -17.52 7.29
CA THR A 68 -22.79 -16.54 6.66
C THR A 68 -23.47 -17.09 5.42
N LEU A 69 -22.77 -17.84 4.56
CA LEU A 69 -23.37 -18.47 3.39
C LEU A 69 -24.47 -19.48 3.77
N LEU A 70 -24.24 -20.29 4.81
CA LEU A 70 -25.25 -21.21 5.34
C LEU A 70 -26.45 -20.46 5.91
N ALA A 71 -26.21 -19.40 6.70
CA ALA A 71 -27.27 -18.58 7.29
C ALA A 71 -28.16 -17.92 6.22
N LEU A 72 -27.55 -17.35 5.17
CA LEU A 72 -28.27 -16.73 4.06
C LEU A 72 -29.06 -17.76 3.24
N ARG A 73 -28.46 -18.93 2.95
CA ARG A 73 -29.11 -19.98 2.16
C ARG A 73 -30.27 -20.63 2.91
N ASP A 74 -30.08 -20.94 4.18
CA ASP A 74 -31.06 -21.68 4.99
C ASP A 74 -32.11 -20.74 5.62
N GLY A 75 -31.91 -19.42 5.52
CA GLY A 75 -32.77 -18.41 6.15
C GLY A 75 -32.78 -18.51 7.68
N ALA A 76 -31.71 -19.08 8.24
CA ALA A 76 -31.61 -19.44 9.65
C ALA A 76 -30.16 -19.21 10.12
N GLY A 77 -29.95 -18.15 10.88
CA GLY A 77 -28.65 -17.80 11.46
C GLY A 77 -28.81 -16.80 12.59
N SER A 78 -27.80 -16.69 13.45
CA SER A 78 -27.73 -15.63 14.44
C SER A 78 -27.44 -14.27 13.79
N ALA A 79 -27.62 -13.18 14.53
CA ALA A 79 -27.21 -11.86 14.07
C ALA A 79 -25.71 -11.81 13.73
N ASP A 80 -24.88 -12.53 14.49
CA ASP A 80 -23.44 -12.63 14.27
C ASP A 80 -23.11 -13.37 12.97
N ASP A 81 -23.84 -14.46 12.66
CA ASP A 81 -23.65 -15.21 11.41
C ASP A 81 -23.98 -14.35 10.17
N LEU A 82 -24.95 -13.43 10.28
CA LEU A 82 -25.37 -12.55 9.19
C LEU A 82 -24.60 -11.23 9.12
N ALA A 83 -23.85 -10.85 10.17
CA ALA A 83 -23.15 -9.58 10.23
C ALA A 83 -22.22 -9.28 9.02
N PRO A 84 -21.47 -10.26 8.46
CA PRO A 84 -20.69 -10.03 7.24
C PRO A 84 -21.56 -9.69 6.02
N ALA A 85 -22.72 -10.35 5.88
CA ALA A 85 -23.66 -10.07 4.80
C ALA A 85 -24.33 -8.69 4.93
N VAL A 86 -24.65 -8.29 6.16
CA VAL A 86 -25.18 -6.95 6.47
C VAL A 86 -24.13 -5.88 6.14
N THR A 87 -22.88 -6.10 6.53
CA THR A 87 -21.74 -5.21 6.22
C THR A 87 -21.55 -5.02 4.71
N LEU A 88 -21.77 -6.07 3.92
CA LEU A 88 -21.74 -6.02 2.45
C LEU A 88 -23.08 -5.60 1.81
N GLY A 89 -24.06 -5.15 2.61
CA GLY A 89 -25.38 -4.72 2.12
C GLY A 89 -26.21 -5.81 1.43
N LEU A 90 -25.83 -7.08 1.58
CA LEU A 90 -26.50 -8.26 1.00
C LEU A 90 -27.77 -8.64 1.77
N ALA A 91 -27.80 -8.31 3.06
CA ALA A 91 -28.96 -8.45 3.94
C ALA A 91 -29.19 -7.15 4.74
N ASP A 92 -30.38 -6.97 5.29
CA ASP A 92 -30.68 -5.93 6.29
C ASP A 92 -30.39 -6.41 7.72
N GLU A 93 -30.47 -5.51 8.69
CA GLU A 93 -30.23 -5.81 10.12
C GLU A 93 -31.23 -6.83 10.70
N ASP A 94 -32.40 -6.98 10.08
CA ASP A 94 -33.41 -7.98 10.43
C ASP A 94 -33.13 -9.34 9.76
N GLY A 95 -32.04 -9.47 9.00
CA GLY A 95 -31.65 -10.68 8.29
C GLY A 95 -32.41 -10.94 6.98
N ARG A 96 -33.15 -9.96 6.47
CA ARG A 96 -33.82 -10.09 5.17
C ARG A 96 -32.83 -9.89 4.03
N VAL A 97 -32.79 -10.85 3.13
CA VAL A 97 -31.85 -10.90 1.99
C VAL A 97 -32.43 -10.18 0.78
N ASP A 98 -31.56 -9.53 0.02
CA ASP A 98 -31.92 -8.90 -1.26
C ASP A 98 -32.34 -9.95 -2.31
N ASP A 99 -33.35 -9.66 -3.13
CA ASP A 99 -33.92 -10.60 -4.11
C ASP A 99 -32.91 -10.97 -5.21
N ALA A 100 -32.09 -10.02 -5.65
CA ALA A 100 -30.99 -10.30 -6.56
C ALA A 100 -29.95 -11.22 -5.89
N VAL A 101 -29.69 -11.00 -4.59
CA VAL A 101 -28.77 -11.84 -3.81
C VAL A 101 -29.33 -13.25 -3.60
N ALA A 102 -30.59 -13.38 -3.21
CA ALA A 102 -31.26 -14.66 -3.03
C ALA A 102 -31.29 -15.47 -4.34
N ALA A 103 -31.56 -14.81 -5.47
CA ALA A 103 -31.52 -15.44 -6.79
C ALA A 103 -30.10 -15.94 -7.13
N ARG A 104 -29.06 -15.13 -6.85
CA ARG A 104 -27.67 -15.52 -7.07
C ARG A 104 -27.23 -16.67 -6.15
N LEU A 105 -27.54 -16.62 -4.86
CA LEU A 105 -27.24 -17.69 -3.90
C LEU A 105 -27.84 -19.04 -4.32
N ALA A 106 -29.10 -19.04 -4.79
CA ALA A 106 -29.76 -20.24 -5.27
C ALA A 106 -29.17 -20.78 -6.57
N ALA A 107 -28.65 -19.91 -7.44
CA ALA A 107 -28.02 -20.27 -8.69
C ALA A 107 -26.54 -20.69 -8.54
N HIS A 108 -25.89 -20.36 -7.43
CA HIS A 108 -24.46 -20.60 -7.23
C HIS A 108 -24.17 -22.07 -6.87
N PRO A 109 -23.45 -22.83 -7.71
CA PRO A 109 -23.30 -24.28 -7.56
C PRO A 109 -22.59 -24.67 -6.26
N ASP A 110 -21.54 -23.93 -5.87
CA ASP A 110 -20.76 -24.20 -4.66
C ASP A 110 -21.52 -23.91 -3.36
N ILE A 111 -22.64 -23.17 -3.43
CA ILE A 111 -23.46 -22.78 -2.28
C ILE A 111 -24.69 -23.67 -2.16
N ALA A 112 -25.37 -23.91 -3.28
CA ALA A 112 -26.55 -24.77 -3.35
C ALA A 112 -26.25 -26.20 -2.86
N GLY A 113 -25.06 -26.73 -3.17
CA GLY A 113 -24.59 -28.05 -2.73
C GLY A 113 -23.83 -28.07 -1.41
N LEU A 114 -23.69 -26.93 -0.71
CA LEU A 114 -22.79 -26.82 0.44
C LEU A 114 -23.28 -27.70 1.61
N PRO A 115 -22.45 -28.63 2.14
CA PRO A 115 -22.89 -29.43 3.28
C PRO A 115 -23.09 -28.55 4.51
N GLY A 116 -24.03 -28.90 5.39
CA GLY A 116 -24.23 -28.18 6.65
C GLY A 116 -23.03 -28.28 7.61
N GLY A 117 -22.99 -27.41 8.62
CA GLY A 117 -22.02 -27.43 9.71
C GLY A 117 -20.86 -26.44 9.57
N THR A 118 -20.42 -25.92 10.72
CA THR A 118 -19.33 -24.93 10.87
C THR A 118 -18.10 -25.50 11.57
N GLY A 119 -18.08 -26.80 11.87
CA GLY A 119 -16.87 -27.46 12.36
C GLY A 119 -15.98 -27.82 11.18
N HIS A 120 -14.80 -27.21 11.09
CA HIS A 120 -13.80 -27.67 10.11
C HIS A 120 -13.37 -29.08 10.52
N PRO A 121 -13.58 -30.10 9.67
CA PRO A 121 -13.02 -31.42 9.94
C PRO A 121 -11.52 -31.27 9.73
N ARG A 122 -10.77 -30.92 10.78
CA ARG A 122 -9.31 -30.97 10.76
C ARG A 122 -8.95 -32.38 10.33
N HIS A 123 -8.42 -32.53 9.11
CA HIS A 123 -7.66 -33.71 8.80
C HIS A 123 -6.44 -33.63 9.70
N ALA A 124 -6.48 -34.36 10.83
CA ALA A 124 -5.27 -34.66 11.56
C ALA A 124 -4.37 -35.42 10.58
N GLY A 125 -3.50 -34.68 9.90
CA GLY A 125 -2.33 -35.28 9.26
C GLY A 125 -1.60 -36.13 10.30
N PRO A 126 -0.76 -37.08 9.87
CA PRO A 126 0.09 -37.78 10.82
C PRO A 126 0.76 -36.73 11.72
N PRO A 127 0.76 -36.95 13.06
CA PRO A 127 1.38 -36.01 13.97
C PRO A 127 2.77 -35.70 13.43
N PRO A 128 3.17 -34.42 13.35
CA PRO A 128 4.48 -34.09 12.81
C PRO A 128 5.50 -34.99 13.50
N GLU A 129 6.34 -35.67 12.72
CA GLU A 129 7.53 -36.32 13.28
C GLU A 129 8.17 -35.29 14.21
N THR A 130 8.55 -35.68 15.43
CA THR A 130 9.01 -34.76 16.47
C THR A 130 9.95 -33.73 15.86
N VAL A 131 9.41 -32.54 15.58
CA VAL A 131 10.19 -31.49 14.94
C VAL A 131 11.20 -31.11 16.00
N ASP A 132 12.48 -31.12 15.61
CA ASP A 132 13.50 -30.54 16.45
C ASP A 132 13.21 -29.04 16.54
N GLU A 133 12.43 -28.65 17.55
CA GLU A 133 11.94 -27.29 17.75
C GLU A 133 13.10 -26.30 17.78
N ALA A 134 14.26 -26.69 18.36
CA ALA A 134 15.45 -25.85 18.36
C ALA A 134 15.97 -25.63 16.94
N ARG A 135 16.03 -26.69 16.13
CA ARG A 135 16.42 -26.58 14.72
C ARG A 135 15.41 -25.75 13.91
N ALA A 136 14.12 -25.92 14.13
CA ALA A 136 13.08 -25.17 13.43
C ALA A 136 13.17 -23.67 13.75
N ARG A 137 13.38 -23.30 15.03
CA ARG A 137 13.61 -21.91 15.43
C ARG A 137 14.87 -21.32 14.77
N THR A 138 15.97 -22.05 14.76
CA THR A 138 17.20 -21.61 14.07
C THR A 138 16.97 -21.37 12.59
N THR A 139 16.34 -22.32 11.88
CA THR A 139 16.02 -22.17 10.45
C THR A 139 15.08 -20.97 10.20
N GLY A 140 14.06 -20.79 11.05
CA GLY A 140 13.16 -19.64 10.98
C GLY A 140 13.90 -18.31 11.16
N ALA A 141 14.78 -18.23 12.16
CA ALA A 141 15.61 -17.04 12.40
C ALA A 141 16.58 -16.75 11.24
N GLU A 142 17.15 -17.78 10.60
CA GLU A 142 17.98 -17.63 9.39
C GLU A 142 17.18 -17.06 8.21
N HIS A 143 15.96 -17.55 7.97
CA HIS A 143 15.06 -17.01 6.95
C HIS A 143 14.69 -15.56 7.23
N ALA A 144 14.30 -15.25 8.48
CA ALA A 144 13.95 -13.90 8.88
C ALA A 144 15.13 -12.93 8.71
N PHE A 145 16.32 -13.32 9.16
CA PHE A 145 17.53 -12.51 9.01
C PHE A 145 17.87 -12.23 7.54
N ALA A 146 17.80 -13.25 6.68
CA ALA A 146 18.04 -13.09 5.24
C ALA A 146 17.00 -12.14 4.61
N THR A 147 15.71 -12.34 4.89
CA THR A 147 14.63 -11.50 4.36
C THR A 147 14.75 -10.05 4.83
N MET A 148 14.98 -9.81 6.13
CA MET A 148 15.17 -8.47 6.66
C MET A 148 16.40 -7.76 6.08
N THR A 149 17.48 -8.50 5.81
CA THR A 149 18.67 -7.95 5.13
C THR A 149 18.32 -7.46 3.73
N VAL A 150 17.59 -8.28 2.96
CA VAL A 150 17.13 -7.91 1.61
C VAL A 150 16.21 -6.70 1.65
N LEU A 151 15.20 -6.71 2.53
CA LEU A 151 14.27 -5.61 2.68
C LEU A 151 14.99 -4.30 3.04
N ALA A 152 15.98 -4.34 3.93
CA ALA A 152 16.76 -3.17 4.30
C ALA A 152 17.59 -2.61 3.11
N GLU A 153 18.18 -3.47 2.28
CA GLU A 153 18.92 -3.01 1.09
C GLU A 153 18.01 -2.45 0.00
N LEU A 154 16.83 -3.04 -0.19
CA LEU A 154 15.82 -2.53 -1.12
C LEU A 154 15.26 -1.18 -0.64
N LEU A 155 14.95 -1.06 0.64
CA LEU A 155 14.44 0.18 1.22
C LEU A 155 15.47 1.32 1.15
N ARG A 156 16.76 1.01 1.32
CA ARG A 156 17.84 1.98 1.04
C ARG A 156 17.93 2.36 -0.43
N ALA A 157 17.75 1.41 -1.34
CA ALA A 157 17.71 1.71 -2.77
C ALA A 157 16.50 2.60 -3.14
N VAL A 158 15.37 2.43 -2.45
CA VAL A 158 14.21 3.33 -2.55
C VAL A 158 14.58 4.73 -2.05
N SER A 159 15.20 4.84 -0.87
CA SER A 159 15.68 6.13 -0.31
C SER A 159 16.67 6.84 -1.25
N ASP A 160 17.54 6.08 -1.92
CA ASP A 160 18.49 6.56 -2.94
C ASP A 160 17.81 6.99 -4.27
N GLY A 161 16.49 6.82 -4.41
CA GLY A 161 15.73 7.14 -5.64
C GLY A 161 16.00 6.19 -6.82
N ALA A 162 16.53 4.99 -6.54
CA ALA A 162 16.95 4.04 -7.56
C ALA A 162 15.82 3.14 -8.07
N VAL A 163 14.68 3.10 -7.39
CA VAL A 163 13.56 2.21 -7.73
C VAL A 163 12.48 2.97 -8.51
N ARG A 164 12.34 2.64 -9.80
CA ARG A 164 11.37 3.25 -10.71
C ARG A 164 10.53 2.19 -11.39
N GLU A 165 9.23 2.45 -11.49
CA GLU A 165 8.29 1.55 -12.13
C GLU A 165 8.25 1.73 -13.65
N LEU A 166 7.90 0.64 -14.32
CA LEU A 166 7.51 0.67 -15.72
C LEU A 166 6.12 1.29 -15.87
N VAL A 167 5.83 1.84 -17.05
CA VAL A 167 4.51 2.40 -17.40
C VAL A 167 3.36 1.38 -17.22
N LYS A 168 3.66 0.08 -17.28
CA LYS A 168 2.69 -1.01 -17.09
C LYS A 168 2.65 -1.56 -15.66
N GLY A 169 3.32 -0.91 -14.71
CA GLY A 169 3.52 -1.38 -13.34
C GLY A 169 4.74 -2.30 -13.18
N GLY A 170 5.21 -2.42 -11.94
CA GLY A 170 6.36 -3.24 -11.56
C GLY A 170 7.69 -2.73 -12.09
N ILE A 171 8.76 -3.49 -11.85
CA ILE A 171 10.14 -3.13 -12.24
C ILE A 171 10.64 -3.92 -13.45
N GLY A 172 11.54 -3.32 -14.23
CA GLY A 172 12.20 -4.01 -15.34
C GLY A 172 13.25 -5.02 -14.90
N THR A 173 13.46 -6.08 -15.70
CA THR A 173 14.47 -7.12 -15.44
C THR A 173 15.88 -6.59 -15.15
N PRO A 174 16.40 -5.55 -15.84
CA PRO A 174 17.71 -4.99 -15.52
C PRO A 174 17.78 -4.39 -14.12
N LEU A 175 16.72 -3.70 -13.68
CA LEU A 175 16.63 -3.12 -12.35
C LEU A 175 16.50 -4.22 -11.29
N ALA A 176 15.67 -5.23 -11.52
CA ALA A 176 15.54 -6.37 -10.61
C ALA A 176 16.88 -7.09 -10.40
N LYS A 177 17.67 -7.26 -11.46
CA LYS A 177 19.02 -7.84 -11.36
C LYS A 177 19.97 -6.97 -10.54
N ALA A 178 20.01 -5.66 -10.80
CA ALA A 178 20.87 -4.73 -10.08
C ALA A 178 20.51 -4.66 -8.58
N LEU A 179 19.22 -4.66 -8.25
CA LEU A 179 18.73 -4.68 -6.88
C LEU A 179 19.02 -6.02 -6.18
N GLY A 180 18.86 -7.14 -6.89
CA GLY A 180 19.21 -8.47 -6.38
C GLY A 180 20.71 -8.58 -6.04
N GLU A 181 21.58 -8.13 -6.95
CA GLU A 181 23.03 -8.08 -6.70
C GLU A 181 23.39 -7.20 -5.49
N ARG A 182 22.77 -6.01 -5.37
CA ARG A 182 22.96 -5.11 -4.22
C ARG A 182 22.50 -5.75 -2.90
N ALA A 183 21.36 -6.43 -2.91
CA ALA A 183 20.77 -7.04 -1.73
C ALA A 183 21.37 -8.43 -1.39
N GLY A 184 22.22 -8.99 -2.26
CA GLY A 184 22.72 -10.36 -2.11
C GLY A 184 21.65 -11.42 -2.28
N ALA A 185 20.66 -11.17 -3.14
CA ALA A 185 19.50 -12.04 -3.38
C ALA A 185 19.29 -12.34 -4.86
N ASP A 186 18.52 -13.40 -5.15
CA ASP A 186 18.10 -13.70 -6.52
C ASP A 186 17.20 -12.58 -7.07
N ALA A 187 17.40 -12.21 -8.34
CA ALA A 187 16.58 -11.19 -9.01
C ALA A 187 15.08 -11.54 -9.02
N GLN A 188 14.73 -12.83 -8.97
CA GLN A 188 13.35 -13.31 -8.99
C GLN A 188 12.58 -12.96 -7.72
N VAL A 189 13.24 -12.81 -6.57
CA VAL A 189 12.54 -12.48 -5.30
C VAL A 189 12.34 -10.98 -5.11
N VAL A 190 13.05 -10.14 -5.88
CA VAL A 190 13.03 -8.67 -5.70
C VAL A 190 11.62 -8.07 -5.85
N PRO A 191 10.82 -8.42 -6.88
CA PRO A 191 9.46 -7.87 -7.01
C PRO A 191 8.58 -8.19 -5.80
N ASP A 192 8.61 -9.43 -5.31
CA ASP A 192 7.81 -9.84 -4.15
C ASP A 192 8.26 -9.13 -2.85
N ARG A 193 9.56 -8.83 -2.72
CA ARG A 193 10.09 -8.09 -1.57
C ARG A 193 9.75 -6.59 -1.63
N LEU A 194 9.69 -5.99 -2.82
CA LEU A 194 9.16 -4.63 -2.99
C LEU A 194 7.67 -4.59 -2.68
N ALA A 195 6.88 -5.55 -3.17
CA ALA A 195 5.47 -5.68 -2.84
C ALA A 195 5.22 -5.85 -1.33
N LEU A 196 6.12 -6.55 -0.63
CA LEU A 196 6.07 -6.65 0.83
C LEU A 196 6.34 -5.30 1.51
N LEU A 197 7.34 -4.52 1.06
CA LEU A 197 7.62 -3.17 1.60
C LEU A 197 6.44 -2.22 1.40
N GLU A 198 5.77 -2.29 0.24
CA GLU A 198 4.55 -1.53 -0.03
C GLU A 198 3.42 -1.96 0.91
N ARG A 199 3.19 -3.26 1.03
CA ARG A 199 2.12 -3.83 1.84
C ARG A 199 2.28 -3.52 3.33
N THR A 200 3.50 -3.53 3.85
CA THR A 200 3.77 -3.15 5.24
C THR A 200 3.86 -1.64 5.45
N GLY A 201 3.67 -0.84 4.40
CA GLY A 201 3.72 0.62 4.49
C GLY A 201 5.10 1.19 4.78
N PHE A 202 6.18 0.45 4.49
CA PHE A 202 7.56 0.93 4.66
C PHE A 202 8.06 1.73 3.45
N ALA A 203 7.48 1.49 2.28
CA ALA A 203 7.72 2.26 1.06
C ALA A 203 6.42 2.40 0.26
N GLU A 204 6.37 3.37 -0.64
CA GLU A 204 5.22 3.56 -1.55
C GLU A 204 5.71 3.85 -2.97
N PRO A 205 5.03 3.35 -4.02
CA PRO A 205 5.46 3.50 -5.42
C PRO A 205 5.32 4.92 -6.02
N GLY A 206 4.67 5.85 -5.31
CA GLY A 206 4.49 7.24 -5.73
C GLY A 206 3.96 7.42 -7.16
N ASP A 207 4.40 8.47 -7.86
CA ASP A 207 4.14 8.69 -9.29
C ASP A 207 5.10 7.85 -10.19
N GLY A 208 5.28 6.57 -9.86
CA GLY A 208 6.19 5.63 -10.54
C GLY A 208 7.66 5.72 -10.12
N THR A 209 7.96 6.49 -9.08
CA THR A 209 9.25 6.45 -8.37
C THR A 209 8.96 6.17 -6.92
N TRP A 210 9.54 5.09 -6.40
CA TRP A 210 9.27 4.67 -5.04
C TRP A 210 9.91 5.64 -4.05
N THR A 211 9.25 5.85 -2.91
CA THR A 211 9.73 6.67 -1.78
C THR A 211 9.58 5.91 -0.47
N THR A 212 10.46 6.18 0.51
CA THR A 212 10.35 5.61 1.85
C THR A 212 9.29 6.36 2.66
N THR A 213 8.69 5.66 3.62
CA THR A 213 7.81 6.27 4.63
C THR A 213 8.58 6.50 5.93
N ASP A 214 8.03 7.31 6.83
CA ASP A 214 8.60 7.50 8.18
C ASP A 214 8.76 6.17 8.94
N ALA A 215 7.82 5.24 8.74
CA ALA A 215 7.86 3.90 9.33
C ALA A 215 9.03 3.07 8.75
N GLY A 216 9.25 3.15 7.44
CA GLY A 216 10.38 2.50 6.79
C GLY A 216 11.73 3.05 7.28
N ASP A 217 11.86 4.37 7.37
CA ASP A 217 13.09 5.01 7.85
C ASP A 217 13.39 4.64 9.31
N ALA A 218 12.37 4.61 10.17
CA ALA A 218 12.50 4.13 11.55
C ALA A 218 12.91 2.64 11.61
N TRP A 219 12.34 1.80 10.76
CA TRP A 219 12.66 0.37 10.68
C TRP A 219 14.12 0.11 10.28
N LEU A 220 14.72 0.98 9.44
CA LEU A 220 16.13 0.87 9.05
C LEU A 220 17.12 1.08 10.19
N VAL A 221 16.73 1.68 11.32
CA VAL A 221 17.62 1.89 12.47
C VAL A 221 17.18 1.12 13.72
N ALA A 222 16.01 0.48 13.69
CA ALA A 222 15.52 -0.39 14.75
C ALA A 222 16.44 -1.61 14.95
N SER A 223 16.46 -2.16 16.18
CA SER A 223 17.25 -3.37 16.48
C SER A 223 16.76 -4.58 15.67
N TRP A 224 17.59 -5.62 15.50
CA TRP A 224 17.17 -6.80 14.72
C TRP A 224 15.90 -7.49 15.26
N PRO A 225 15.73 -7.68 16.58
CA PRO A 225 14.48 -8.21 17.14
C PRO A 225 13.28 -7.30 16.87
N ASP A 226 13.45 -5.97 17.05
CA ASP A 226 12.38 -5.01 16.80
C ASP A 226 11.99 -4.97 15.32
N ARG A 227 12.97 -5.09 14.41
CA ARG A 227 12.71 -5.20 12.97
C ARG A 227 11.86 -6.41 12.65
N TRP A 228 12.15 -7.56 13.24
CA TRP A 228 11.40 -8.79 13.00
C TRP A 228 9.96 -8.65 13.52
N SER A 229 9.80 -8.20 14.77
CA SER A 229 8.49 -7.99 15.38
C SER A 229 7.65 -6.96 14.64
N THR A 230 8.22 -5.81 14.28
CA THR A 230 7.52 -4.73 13.55
C THR A 230 7.13 -5.20 12.15
N LEU A 231 8.01 -5.93 11.45
CA LEU A 231 7.71 -6.47 10.11
C LEU A 231 6.57 -7.48 10.15
N VAL A 232 6.58 -8.39 11.15
CA VAL A 232 5.52 -9.40 11.32
C VAL A 232 4.20 -8.74 11.71
N SER A 233 4.22 -7.75 12.59
CA SER A 233 3.03 -7.02 13.02
C SER A 233 2.41 -6.25 11.84
N ALA A 234 3.22 -5.47 11.11
CA ALA A 234 2.76 -4.73 9.93
C ALA A 234 2.26 -5.66 8.81
N TRP A 235 2.93 -6.79 8.58
CA TRP A 235 2.45 -7.79 7.63
C TRP A 235 1.12 -8.40 8.07
N ARG A 236 0.99 -8.80 9.33
CA ARG A 236 -0.25 -9.36 9.88
C ARG A 236 -1.40 -8.35 9.76
N GLU A 237 -1.19 -7.10 10.15
CA GLU A 237 -2.20 -6.02 10.07
C GLU A 237 -2.61 -5.68 8.63
N SER A 238 -1.75 -5.95 7.66
CA SER A 238 -2.04 -5.71 6.24
C SER A 238 -2.94 -6.78 5.58
N LEU A 239 -3.18 -7.90 6.25
CA LEU A 239 -3.95 -9.01 5.68
C LEU A 239 -5.46 -8.71 5.70
N ASP A 240 -6.16 -9.21 4.67
CA ASP A 240 -7.62 -9.16 4.61
C ASP A 240 -8.22 -9.96 5.79
N PRO A 241 -9.33 -9.50 6.42
CA PRO A 241 -10.01 -10.25 7.49
C PRO A 241 -10.27 -11.72 7.18
N ALA A 242 -10.58 -12.05 5.91
CA ALA A 242 -10.77 -13.43 5.52
C ALA A 242 -9.51 -14.29 5.64
N LEU A 243 -8.33 -13.72 5.45
CA LEU A 243 -7.06 -14.41 5.64
C LEU A 243 -6.80 -14.67 7.13
N HIS A 244 -7.18 -13.75 8.02
CA HIS A 244 -7.10 -13.96 9.46
C HIS A 244 -7.95 -15.15 9.90
N ASP A 245 -9.21 -15.20 9.47
CA ASP A 245 -10.10 -16.32 9.82
C ASP A 245 -9.54 -17.68 9.36
N VAL A 246 -8.96 -17.71 8.16
CA VAL A 246 -8.36 -18.93 7.60
C VAL A 246 -7.10 -19.34 8.38
N LEU A 247 -6.24 -18.38 8.74
CA LEU A 247 -5.05 -18.64 9.55
C LEU A 247 -5.42 -19.13 10.96
N ASP A 248 -6.41 -18.51 11.61
CA ASP A 248 -6.90 -18.92 12.93
C ASP A 248 -7.51 -20.34 12.88
N THR A 249 -8.20 -20.67 11.79
CA THR A 249 -8.77 -22.01 11.58
C THR A 249 -7.66 -23.06 11.38
N ALA A 250 -6.63 -22.73 10.58
CA ALA A 250 -5.48 -23.57 10.32
C ALA A 250 -4.62 -23.79 11.59
N GLY A 251 -4.51 -22.77 12.43
CA GLY A 251 -3.65 -22.78 13.61
C GLY A 251 -2.17 -22.88 13.20
N ASP A 252 -1.48 -23.88 13.76
CA ASP A 252 -0.02 -24.01 13.62
C ASP A 252 0.44 -24.81 12.40
N ASP A 253 -0.50 -25.28 11.56
CA ASP A 253 -0.21 -26.09 10.37
C ASP A 253 -0.75 -25.42 9.11
N LEU A 254 0.14 -24.79 8.34
CA LEU A 254 -0.17 -24.09 7.11
C LEU A 254 0.00 -24.97 5.86
N ARG A 255 0.31 -26.27 6.00
CA ARG A 255 0.56 -27.15 4.84
C ARG A 255 -0.68 -27.33 3.95
N ASP A 256 -1.86 -27.31 4.56
CA ASP A 256 -3.16 -27.47 3.88
C ASP A 256 -3.96 -26.16 3.81
N LEU A 257 -3.28 -25.00 3.88
CA LEU A 257 -3.93 -23.69 4.03
C LEU A 257 -4.99 -23.40 2.94
N VAL A 258 -4.72 -23.77 1.68
CA VAL A 258 -5.70 -23.63 0.58
C VAL A 258 -6.96 -24.47 0.82
N SER A 259 -6.81 -25.69 1.34
CA SER A 259 -7.94 -26.56 1.66
C SER A 259 -8.77 -26.00 2.83
N VAL A 260 -8.10 -25.45 3.84
CA VAL A 260 -8.76 -24.73 4.95
C VAL A 260 -9.51 -23.51 4.42
N GLY A 261 -8.86 -22.72 3.55
CA GLY A 261 -9.44 -21.55 2.89
C GLY A 261 -10.71 -21.88 2.11
N ARG A 262 -10.67 -22.88 1.22
CA ARG A 262 -11.84 -23.33 0.46
C ARG A 262 -12.95 -23.88 1.35
N TRP A 263 -12.63 -24.43 2.52
CA TRP A 263 -13.65 -24.85 3.46
C TRP A 263 -14.31 -23.67 4.18
N ALA A 264 -13.49 -22.69 4.62
CA ALA A 264 -13.91 -21.50 5.36
C ALA A 264 -14.63 -20.47 4.46
N TYR A 265 -14.22 -20.38 3.20
CA TYR A 265 -14.76 -19.49 2.16
C TYR A 265 -15.11 -20.31 0.90
N PRO A 266 -16.23 -21.05 0.89
CA PRO A 266 -16.59 -21.98 -0.18
C PRO A 266 -16.70 -21.37 -1.57
N ALA A 267 -17.12 -20.10 -1.67
CA ALA A 267 -17.21 -19.37 -2.93
C ALA A 267 -15.90 -18.63 -3.29
N GLY A 268 -14.91 -18.58 -2.39
CA GLY A 268 -13.75 -17.70 -2.50
C GLY A 268 -12.58 -18.21 -3.34
N ALA A 269 -12.65 -19.44 -3.88
CA ALA A 269 -11.50 -20.09 -4.53
C ALA A 269 -10.83 -19.24 -5.62
N ARG A 270 -11.61 -18.41 -6.34
CA ARG A 270 -11.13 -17.61 -7.47
C ARG A 270 -10.11 -16.53 -7.09
N TRP A 271 -10.21 -15.99 -5.88
CA TRP A 271 -9.30 -14.95 -5.37
C TRP A 271 -8.41 -15.48 -4.24
N LEU A 272 -8.92 -16.38 -3.39
CA LEU A 272 -8.28 -16.78 -2.15
C LEU A 272 -7.12 -17.77 -2.35
N ASP A 273 -7.21 -18.70 -3.29
CA ASP A 273 -6.23 -19.77 -3.44
C ASP A 273 -4.79 -19.25 -3.68
N ALA A 274 -4.64 -18.32 -4.62
CA ALA A 274 -3.33 -17.74 -4.94
C ALA A 274 -2.80 -16.88 -3.78
N VAL A 275 -3.68 -16.13 -3.12
CA VAL A 275 -3.33 -15.26 -1.98
C VAL A 275 -2.90 -16.11 -0.79
N LEU A 276 -3.55 -17.24 -0.51
CA LEU A 276 -3.14 -18.14 0.58
C LEU A 276 -1.76 -18.77 0.34
N LEU A 277 -1.45 -19.12 -0.91
CA LEU A 277 -0.11 -19.60 -1.26
C LEU A 277 0.95 -18.50 -1.06
N GLU A 278 0.63 -17.25 -1.44
CA GLU A 278 1.48 -16.09 -1.21
C GLU A 278 1.68 -15.82 0.29
N VAL A 279 0.62 -15.91 1.09
CA VAL A 279 0.65 -15.77 2.56
C VAL A 279 1.54 -16.84 3.19
N ALA A 280 1.40 -18.11 2.79
CA ALA A 280 2.24 -19.20 3.30
C ALA A 280 3.72 -19.02 2.91
N GLY A 281 3.99 -18.60 1.67
CA GLY A 281 5.33 -18.27 1.21
C GLY A 281 5.93 -17.08 1.97
N THR A 282 5.12 -16.06 2.24
CA THR A 282 5.53 -14.88 3.01
C THR A 282 5.80 -15.23 4.46
N ALA A 283 4.95 -16.04 5.10
CA ALA A 283 5.17 -16.53 6.46
C ALA A 283 6.50 -17.32 6.58
N THR A 284 6.83 -18.12 5.57
CA THR A 284 8.13 -18.82 5.50
C THR A 284 9.29 -17.85 5.33
N ALA A 285 9.16 -16.86 4.44
CA ALA A 285 10.19 -15.83 4.23
C ALA A 285 10.42 -14.96 5.46
N LEU A 286 9.36 -14.67 6.22
CA LEU A 286 9.40 -13.96 7.50
C LEU A 286 9.90 -14.84 8.65
N GLY A 287 10.26 -16.11 8.40
CA GLY A 287 10.78 -17.01 9.43
C GLY A 287 9.74 -17.50 10.44
N LEU A 288 8.45 -17.30 10.18
CA LEU A 288 7.37 -17.72 11.06
C LEU A 288 7.15 -19.23 10.98
N THR A 289 7.33 -19.80 9.79
CA THR A 289 7.11 -21.22 9.52
C THR A 289 8.32 -21.93 8.94
N VAL A 290 8.47 -23.22 9.27
CA VAL A 290 9.42 -24.16 8.65
C VAL A 290 8.64 -25.39 8.20
N ASP A 291 8.79 -25.79 6.93
CA ASP A 291 8.04 -26.89 6.31
C ASP A 291 6.51 -26.76 6.48
N GLY A 292 6.01 -25.52 6.52
CA GLY A 292 4.60 -25.18 6.70
C GLY A 292 4.10 -25.24 8.14
N LEU A 293 4.96 -25.52 9.13
CA LEU A 293 4.60 -25.54 10.54
C LEU A 293 5.05 -24.25 11.24
N VAL A 294 4.17 -23.67 12.06
CA VAL A 294 4.47 -22.44 12.84
C VAL A 294 5.44 -22.75 13.97
N THR A 295 6.60 -22.07 13.95
CA THR A 295 7.62 -22.18 15.00
C THR A 295 7.14 -21.50 16.29
N THR A 296 7.68 -21.90 17.44
CA THR A 296 7.37 -21.20 18.71
C THR A 296 7.77 -19.73 18.70
N THR A 297 8.87 -19.34 18.06
CA THR A 297 9.27 -17.94 17.83
C THR A 297 8.24 -17.21 16.96
N GLY A 298 7.80 -17.85 15.87
CA GLY A 298 6.77 -17.31 14.98
C GLY A 298 5.45 -17.08 15.71
N ARG A 299 5.01 -18.03 16.55
CA ARG A 299 3.80 -17.89 17.38
C ARG A 299 3.92 -16.71 18.34
N ALA A 300 5.04 -16.60 19.07
CA ALA A 300 5.27 -15.48 19.97
C ALA A 300 5.21 -14.13 19.25
N LEU A 301 5.83 -14.02 18.06
CA LEU A 301 5.79 -12.80 17.26
C LEU A 301 4.38 -12.45 16.77
N LEU A 302 3.58 -13.45 16.37
CA LEU A 302 2.18 -13.26 15.99
C LEU A 302 1.30 -12.81 17.16
N ASP A 303 1.66 -13.19 18.39
CA ASP A 303 1.05 -12.76 19.64
C ASP A 303 1.61 -11.41 20.15
N GLY A 304 2.57 -10.81 19.45
CA GLY A 304 3.19 -9.53 19.81
C GLY A 304 4.33 -9.61 20.83
N ASP A 305 4.84 -10.81 21.13
CA ASP A 305 6.02 -11.02 21.99
C ASP A 305 7.31 -11.15 21.18
N ALA A 306 8.15 -10.11 21.23
CA ALA A 306 9.44 -10.06 20.57
C ALA A 306 10.57 -10.76 21.34
N THR A 307 10.33 -11.25 22.56
CA THR A 307 11.39 -11.81 23.44
C THR A 307 12.14 -12.97 22.78
N PRO A 308 11.47 -13.97 22.16
CA PRO A 308 12.17 -15.08 21.51
C PRO A 308 13.02 -14.65 20.32
N ALA A 309 12.66 -13.57 19.61
CA ALA A 309 13.43 -13.07 18.49
C ALA A 309 14.84 -12.61 18.91
N ALA A 310 15.00 -12.05 20.11
CA ALA A 310 16.31 -11.66 20.63
C ALA A 310 17.21 -12.85 20.98
N GLU A 311 16.61 -14.00 21.33
CA GLU A 311 17.36 -15.22 21.65
C GLU A 311 17.76 -16.00 20.40
N ASP A 312 16.87 -16.06 19.40
CA ASP A 312 17.03 -16.93 18.22
C ASP A 312 17.77 -16.26 17.07
N LEU A 313 17.72 -14.93 16.96
CA LEU A 313 18.49 -14.21 15.95
C LEU A 313 20.00 -14.28 16.23
N PRO A 314 20.85 -14.25 15.19
CA PRO A 314 22.29 -14.14 15.36
C PRO A 314 22.65 -12.89 16.17
N ARG A 315 23.50 -13.05 17.19
CA ARG A 315 23.94 -11.95 18.04
C ARG A 315 24.70 -10.92 17.22
N THR A 316 24.44 -9.65 17.52
CA THR A 316 25.18 -8.54 16.94
C THR A 316 26.61 -8.50 17.46
N VAL A 317 27.52 -7.98 16.63
CA VAL A 317 28.91 -7.74 17.01
C VAL A 317 29.14 -6.26 17.32
N ASP A 318 30.00 -5.99 18.28
CA ASP A 318 30.27 -4.62 18.78
C ASP A 318 31.20 -3.80 17.88
N GLY A 319 31.75 -4.38 16.81
CA GLY A 319 32.71 -3.68 15.96
C GLY A 319 33.12 -4.44 14.70
N VAL A 320 33.95 -3.76 13.90
CA VAL A 320 34.44 -4.20 12.59
C VAL A 320 35.96 -4.27 12.55
N TYR A 321 36.49 -5.03 11.61
CA TYR A 321 37.91 -5.05 11.29
C TYR A 321 38.20 -4.07 10.15
N LEU A 322 39.03 -3.05 10.43
CA LEU A 322 39.51 -2.10 9.42
C LEU A 322 40.83 -2.61 8.84
N GLN A 323 40.86 -2.87 7.53
CA GLN A 323 42.03 -3.40 6.85
C GLN A 323 42.84 -2.29 6.13
N HIS A 324 44.09 -2.60 5.81
CA HIS A 324 45.03 -1.65 5.19
C HIS A 324 44.71 -1.34 3.72
N ASP A 325 43.92 -2.19 3.07
CA ASP A 325 43.43 -2.06 1.70
C ASP A 325 42.07 -1.33 1.62
N LEU A 326 41.67 -0.64 2.70
CA LEU A 326 40.39 0.09 2.83
C LEU A 326 39.15 -0.82 2.84
N THR A 327 39.34 -2.13 2.99
CA THR A 327 38.26 -3.09 3.24
C THR A 327 37.85 -3.01 4.71
N VAL A 328 36.56 -3.05 4.96
CA VAL A 328 35.97 -3.18 6.30
C VAL A 328 35.22 -4.50 6.38
N ILE A 329 35.51 -5.32 7.39
CA ILE A 329 34.87 -6.62 7.59
C ILE A 329 34.09 -6.59 8.90
N ALA A 330 32.77 -6.79 8.83
CA ALA A 330 31.95 -7.12 9.99
C ALA A 330 31.92 -8.65 10.16
N PRO A 331 32.43 -9.21 11.28
CA PRO A 331 32.46 -10.67 11.48
C PRO A 331 31.10 -11.30 11.81
N GLY A 332 30.11 -10.46 12.10
CA GLY A 332 28.74 -10.80 12.41
C GLY A 332 27.82 -9.64 12.01
N PRO A 333 26.50 -9.76 12.19
CA PRO A 333 25.61 -8.64 11.96
C PRO A 333 25.95 -7.49 12.90
N LEU A 334 26.03 -6.27 12.36
CA LEU A 334 26.17 -5.08 13.18
C LEU A 334 24.81 -4.71 13.80
N ALA A 335 24.85 -3.96 14.89
CA ALA A 335 23.67 -3.21 15.32
C ALA A 335 23.24 -2.30 14.15
N PRO A 336 21.94 -2.25 13.79
CA PRO A 336 21.47 -1.46 12.64
C PRO A 336 21.87 0.03 12.67
N VAL A 337 21.96 0.63 13.86
CA VAL A 337 22.48 1.99 14.05
C VAL A 337 23.95 2.13 13.66
N ASP A 338 24.78 1.13 13.96
CA ASP A 338 26.20 1.11 13.61
C ASP A 338 26.44 0.77 12.14
N ASP A 339 25.61 -0.10 11.55
CA ASP A 339 25.57 -0.34 10.09
C ASP A 339 25.23 0.97 9.35
N ALA A 340 24.18 1.68 9.78
CA ALA A 340 23.81 2.98 9.20
C ALA A 340 24.93 4.01 9.35
N ALA A 341 25.57 4.09 10.53
CA ALA A 341 26.69 4.98 10.76
C ALA A 341 27.89 4.63 9.86
N LEU A 342 28.26 3.35 9.73
CA LEU A 342 29.36 2.90 8.86
C LEU A 342 29.08 3.24 7.38
N ARG A 343 27.84 3.10 6.92
CA ARG A 343 27.43 3.42 5.55
C ARG A 343 27.51 4.91 5.20
N SER A 344 27.56 5.79 6.20
CA SER A 344 27.82 7.21 5.94
C SER A 344 29.21 7.45 5.34
N VAL A 345 30.18 6.56 5.61
CA VAL A 345 31.58 6.68 5.17
C VAL A 345 32.06 5.52 4.30
N ALA A 346 31.28 4.44 4.17
CA ALA A 346 31.63 3.23 3.43
C ALA A 346 30.48 2.74 2.54
N VAL A 347 30.80 1.96 1.51
CA VAL A 347 29.83 1.30 0.64
C VAL A 347 29.80 -0.18 0.95
N LEU A 348 28.60 -0.77 1.13
CA LEU A 348 28.45 -2.21 1.26
C LEU A 348 28.79 -2.90 -0.07
N GLU A 349 29.77 -3.81 -0.07
CA GLU A 349 30.14 -4.63 -1.24
C GLU A 349 29.47 -6.01 -1.18
N ALA A 350 29.28 -6.57 0.02
CA ALA A 350 28.67 -7.88 0.21
C ALA A 350 27.84 -7.90 1.51
N PRO A 351 26.51 -8.00 1.44
CA PRO A 351 25.64 -8.18 2.61
C PRO A 351 25.73 -9.61 3.17
N GLY A 352 25.19 -9.80 4.38
CA GLY A 352 25.04 -11.11 5.03
C GLY A 352 25.57 -11.14 6.46
N LEU A 353 25.70 -12.34 7.02
CA LEU A 353 26.22 -12.55 8.39
C LEU A 353 27.64 -11.99 8.56
N ALA A 354 28.48 -12.13 7.54
CA ALA A 354 29.81 -11.51 7.50
C ALA A 354 29.84 -10.47 6.38
N ALA A 355 29.43 -9.25 6.70
CA ALA A 355 29.32 -8.19 5.72
C ALA A 355 30.69 -7.56 5.40
N ARG A 356 30.87 -7.19 4.13
CA ARG A 356 32.06 -6.46 3.66
C ARG A 356 31.67 -5.09 3.14
N TYR A 357 32.39 -4.08 3.60
CA TYR A 357 32.28 -2.71 3.11
C TYR A 357 33.61 -2.24 2.54
N ARG A 358 33.54 -1.19 1.73
CA ARG A 358 34.69 -0.50 1.16
C ARG A 358 34.61 0.96 1.52
N ILE A 359 35.70 1.48 2.09
CA ILE A 359 35.91 2.92 2.19
C ILE A 359 36.66 3.35 0.93
N SER A 360 36.20 4.43 0.32
CA SER A 360 36.83 5.02 -0.85
C SER A 360 36.88 6.54 -0.73
N GLU A 361 37.63 7.18 -1.62
CA GLU A 361 37.59 8.65 -1.73
C GLU A 361 36.18 9.16 -2.03
N ASP A 362 35.40 8.44 -2.84
CA ASP A 362 34.02 8.81 -3.18
C ASP A 362 33.09 8.72 -1.95
N SER A 363 33.17 7.64 -1.18
CA SER A 363 32.34 7.50 0.03
C SER A 363 32.65 8.57 1.08
N LEU A 364 33.94 8.91 1.25
CA LEU A 364 34.36 9.98 2.17
C LEU A 364 33.95 11.38 1.67
N ARG A 365 34.05 11.66 0.37
CA ARG A 365 33.56 12.92 -0.22
C ARG A 365 32.06 13.09 0.02
N ARG A 366 31.27 12.03 -0.18
CA ARG A 366 29.83 12.06 0.14
C ARG A 366 29.58 12.35 1.61
N ALA A 367 30.36 11.74 2.51
CA ALA A 367 30.25 11.99 3.95
C ALA A 367 30.51 13.46 4.32
N PHE A 368 31.59 14.06 3.80
CA PHE A 368 31.92 15.46 4.08
C PHE A 368 30.88 16.43 3.47
N ARG A 369 30.38 16.15 2.27
CA ARG A 369 29.27 16.91 1.67
C ARG A 369 27.96 16.81 2.46
N ALA A 370 27.72 15.67 3.10
CA ALA A 370 26.60 15.49 4.02
C ALA A 370 26.79 16.22 5.36
N GLY A 371 27.93 16.89 5.55
CA GLY A 371 28.22 17.76 6.70
C GLY A 371 29.06 17.11 7.79
N LEU A 372 29.54 15.88 7.61
CA LEU A 372 30.48 15.29 8.56
C LEU A 372 31.82 16.05 8.52
N THR A 373 32.47 16.16 9.67
CA THR A 373 33.83 16.68 9.80
C THR A 373 34.85 15.56 9.79
N ARG A 374 36.11 15.92 9.51
CA ARG A 374 37.25 14.98 9.60
C ARG A 374 37.32 14.29 10.96
N ASP A 375 37.15 15.04 12.04
CA ASP A 375 37.23 14.49 13.40
C ASP A 375 36.03 13.57 13.72
N GLU A 376 34.83 13.87 13.22
CA GLU A 376 33.67 12.99 13.35
C GLU A 376 33.86 11.67 12.58
N VAL A 377 34.43 11.72 11.37
CA VAL A 377 34.75 10.52 10.58
C VAL A 377 35.79 9.66 11.30
N VAL A 378 36.87 10.27 11.82
CA VAL A 378 37.90 9.54 12.59
C VAL A 378 37.29 8.91 13.84
N ALA A 379 36.53 9.68 14.63
CA ALA A 379 35.90 9.21 15.85
C ALA A 379 34.89 8.07 15.59
N LEU A 380 34.15 8.13 14.48
CA LEU A 380 33.26 7.06 14.04
C LEU A 380 34.04 5.77 13.74
N LEU A 381 35.10 5.86 12.94
CA LEU A 381 35.91 4.70 12.55
C LEU A 381 36.65 4.10 13.74
N GLU A 382 37.16 4.91 14.66
CA GLU A 382 37.80 4.46 15.89
C GLU A 382 36.81 3.77 16.82
N ARG A 383 35.60 4.32 17.00
CA ARG A 383 34.56 3.73 17.83
C ARG A 383 34.14 2.34 17.34
N LEU A 384 34.00 2.18 16.02
CA LEU A 384 33.56 0.92 15.41
C LEU A 384 34.69 -0.09 15.25
N SER A 385 35.97 0.32 15.30
CA SER A 385 37.08 -0.58 14.99
C SER A 385 37.50 -1.45 16.17
N SER A 386 37.54 -2.75 15.94
CA SER A 386 38.14 -3.72 16.87
C SER A 386 39.68 -3.82 16.75
N THR A 387 40.27 -3.25 15.70
CA THR A 387 41.71 -3.36 15.37
C THR A 387 42.46 -2.03 15.44
N GLY A 388 41.78 -0.93 15.77
CA GLY A 388 42.28 0.44 15.61
C GLY A 388 42.20 0.95 14.17
N LEU A 389 42.55 2.22 13.95
CA LEU A 389 42.48 2.88 12.65
C LEU A 389 43.79 2.69 11.86
N PRO A 390 43.79 2.02 10.69
CA PRO A 390 45.00 1.84 9.89
C PRO A 390 45.54 3.15 9.33
N GLN A 391 46.87 3.31 9.32
CA GLN A 391 47.55 4.50 8.78
C GLN A 391 47.10 4.89 7.36
N PRO A 392 46.94 3.95 6.39
CA PRO A 392 46.48 4.31 5.05
C PRO A 392 45.09 4.93 5.04
N LEU A 393 44.19 4.48 5.92
CA LEU A 393 42.84 5.00 6.03
C LEU A 393 42.83 6.37 6.70
N ALA A 394 43.61 6.57 7.77
CA ALA A 394 43.78 7.89 8.40
C ALA A 394 44.30 8.93 7.40
N TYR A 395 45.32 8.57 6.61
CA TYR A 395 45.85 9.43 5.56
C TYR A 395 44.81 9.75 4.48
N LEU A 396 44.01 8.76 4.05
CA LEU A 396 42.96 8.99 3.07
C LEU A 396 41.91 9.98 3.59
N VAL A 397 41.48 9.84 4.85
CA VAL A 397 40.54 10.77 5.49
C VAL A 397 41.12 12.18 5.51
N ASP A 398 42.37 12.35 5.93
CA ASP A 398 43.06 13.65 5.94
C ASP A 398 43.18 14.27 4.54
N GLN A 399 43.54 13.45 3.55
CA GLN A 399 43.70 13.89 2.17
C GLN A 399 42.37 14.35 1.57
N VAL A 400 41.28 13.63 1.81
CA VAL A 400 39.97 13.99 1.27
C VAL A 400 39.39 15.20 2.02
N ALA A 401 39.49 15.23 3.35
CA ALA A 401 39.02 16.35 4.15
C ALA A 401 39.72 17.68 3.81
N SER A 402 41.03 17.65 3.56
CA SER A 402 41.79 18.86 3.18
C SER A 402 41.46 19.39 1.77
N ARG A 403 40.86 18.56 0.92
CA ARG A 403 40.45 18.92 -0.44
C ARG A 403 38.96 19.25 -0.53
N ASP A 404 38.16 18.81 0.42
CA ASP A 404 36.72 19.09 0.41
C ASP A 404 36.45 20.58 0.56
N GLY A 405 35.54 21.11 -0.26
CA GLY A 405 35.27 22.56 -0.32
C GLY A 405 36.42 23.44 -0.84
N SER A 406 37.50 22.85 -1.38
CA SER A 406 38.61 23.63 -1.95
C SER A 406 38.25 24.37 -3.24
N ILE A 407 37.15 23.97 -3.89
CA ILE A 407 36.59 24.65 -5.06
C ILE A 407 35.24 25.26 -4.64
N VAL A 408 35.12 26.57 -4.72
CA VAL A 408 33.93 27.30 -4.28
C VAL A 408 33.23 27.91 -5.47
N VAL A 409 31.98 27.52 -5.69
CA VAL A 409 31.11 28.06 -6.74
C VAL A 409 30.21 29.15 -6.13
N ASP A 410 30.34 30.36 -6.64
CA ASP A 410 29.59 31.54 -6.23
C ASP A 410 28.83 32.18 -7.41
N VAL A 411 27.95 33.12 -7.11
CA VAL A 411 27.27 33.95 -8.12
C VAL A 411 28.29 34.84 -8.83
N GLY A 412 28.09 35.05 -10.14
CA GLY A 412 28.85 36.04 -10.91
C GLY A 412 28.88 37.42 -10.24
N ALA A 413 29.98 38.17 -10.43
CA ALA A 413 30.16 39.51 -9.85
C ALA A 413 29.00 40.48 -10.16
N ASP A 414 28.46 40.35 -11.38
CA ASP A 414 27.40 41.20 -11.91
C ASP A 414 25.99 40.61 -11.63
N GLY A 415 25.91 39.57 -10.80
CA GLY A 415 24.68 38.83 -10.52
C GLY A 415 24.25 37.86 -11.63
N VAL A 416 25.06 37.72 -12.70
CA VAL A 416 24.79 36.84 -13.85
C VAL A 416 25.90 35.81 -13.98
N GLY A 417 25.52 34.53 -14.17
CA GLY A 417 26.47 33.43 -14.30
C GLY A 417 27.08 33.01 -12.96
N SER A 418 28.27 32.42 -13.00
CA SER A 418 28.97 31.85 -11.86
C SER A 418 30.45 32.24 -11.82
N ARG A 419 30.98 32.39 -10.60
CA ARG A 419 32.42 32.41 -10.31
C ARG A 419 32.82 31.11 -9.63
N VAL A 420 33.95 30.54 -10.01
CA VAL A 420 34.51 29.32 -9.41
C VAL A 420 35.90 29.67 -8.87
N HIS A 421 36.03 29.66 -7.55
CA HIS A 421 37.28 29.89 -6.85
C HIS A 421 37.97 28.58 -6.52
N GLY A 422 39.30 28.55 -6.60
CA GLY A 422 40.11 27.38 -6.28
C GLY A 422 41.59 27.67 -6.42
N THR A 423 42.46 26.67 -6.24
CA THR A 423 43.89 26.82 -6.52
C THR A 423 44.16 26.90 -8.02
N ALA A 424 45.31 27.45 -8.40
CA ALA A 424 45.68 27.57 -9.82
C ALA A 424 45.67 26.22 -10.54
N ASP A 425 46.27 25.19 -9.94
CA ASP A 425 46.33 23.85 -10.51
C ASP A 425 44.94 23.22 -10.68
N GLN A 426 44.02 23.44 -9.72
CA GLN A 426 42.65 22.92 -9.79
C GLN A 426 41.86 23.54 -10.94
N LEU A 427 41.97 24.85 -11.09
CA LEU A 427 41.24 25.59 -12.10
C LEU A 427 41.85 25.39 -13.49
N ASP A 428 43.16 25.16 -13.59
CA ASP A 428 43.80 24.77 -14.85
C ASP A 428 43.32 23.38 -15.30
N LEU A 429 43.15 22.43 -14.38
CA LEU A 429 42.56 21.11 -14.66
C LEU A 429 41.11 21.23 -15.15
N ILE A 430 40.27 22.01 -14.47
CA ILE A 430 38.89 22.29 -14.89
C ILE A 430 38.85 22.92 -16.29
N GLY A 431 39.74 23.86 -16.57
CA GLY A 431 39.80 24.57 -17.84
C GLY A 431 40.11 23.69 -19.04
N VAL A 432 40.84 22.58 -18.84
CA VAL A 432 41.20 21.64 -19.92
C VAL A 432 40.32 20.40 -20.00
N ASP A 433 39.46 20.17 -18.99
CA ASP A 433 38.54 19.04 -18.93
C ASP A 433 37.56 19.05 -20.13
N ALA A 434 37.53 17.94 -20.87
CA ALA A 434 36.73 17.83 -22.08
C ALA A 434 35.23 17.86 -21.80
N GLU A 435 34.78 17.27 -20.69
CA GLU A 435 33.37 17.18 -20.31
C GLU A 435 32.83 18.51 -19.77
N LEU A 436 33.71 19.36 -19.23
CA LEU A 436 33.37 20.69 -18.73
C LEU A 436 33.53 21.80 -19.77
N ARG A 437 34.12 21.51 -20.94
CA ARG A 437 34.39 22.52 -21.97
C ARG A 437 33.14 23.28 -22.44
N GLN A 438 31.98 22.63 -22.39
CA GLN A 438 30.67 23.20 -22.72
C GLN A 438 30.23 24.37 -21.80
N LEU A 439 30.83 24.46 -20.60
CA LEU A 439 30.60 25.55 -19.67
C LEU A 439 31.29 26.86 -20.09
N ALA A 440 32.11 26.84 -21.15
CA ALA A 440 32.74 28.04 -21.73
C ALA A 440 33.45 28.89 -20.66
N TRP A 441 34.43 28.30 -20.01
CA TRP A 441 35.23 28.91 -18.95
C TRP A 441 36.03 30.10 -19.47
N GLU A 442 35.98 31.21 -18.75
CA GLU A 442 36.91 32.33 -18.88
C GLU A 442 37.73 32.42 -17.59
N ARG A 443 39.03 32.68 -17.72
CA ARG A 443 39.93 32.79 -16.55
C ARG A 443 40.12 34.26 -16.22
N ASP A 444 39.52 34.69 -15.11
CA ASP A 444 39.58 36.07 -14.63
C ASP A 444 40.91 36.34 -13.93
N ASP A 445 41.34 35.40 -13.08
CA ASP A 445 42.65 35.39 -12.43
C ASP A 445 43.14 33.95 -12.17
N LEU A 446 44.32 33.79 -11.56
CA LEU A 446 44.93 32.48 -11.26
C LEU A 446 44.08 31.60 -10.33
N THR A 447 43.18 32.20 -9.56
CA THR A 447 42.35 31.56 -8.54
C THR A 447 40.84 31.70 -8.81
N THR A 448 40.47 32.19 -10.00
CA THR A 448 39.06 32.40 -10.38
C THR A 448 38.80 32.00 -11.83
N LEU A 449 37.81 31.13 -12.05
CA LEU A 449 37.14 30.91 -13.34
C LEU A 449 35.77 31.56 -13.33
N VAL A 450 35.31 32.03 -14.48
CA VAL A 450 33.97 32.58 -14.66
C VAL A 450 33.26 31.89 -15.81
N THR A 451 31.94 31.78 -15.70
CA THR A 451 31.10 31.21 -16.74
C THR A 451 29.72 31.84 -16.70
N ARG A 452 29.05 31.92 -17.85
CA ARG A 452 27.68 32.45 -17.98
C ARG A 452 26.59 31.50 -17.42
N TYR A 453 26.91 30.24 -17.13
CA TYR A 453 25.91 29.29 -16.64
C TYR A 453 25.58 29.54 -15.16
N PRO A 454 24.34 29.23 -14.72
CA PRO A 454 23.93 29.40 -13.32
C PRO A 454 24.74 28.55 -12.33
N PRO A 455 24.93 29.00 -11.07
CA PRO A 455 25.79 28.30 -10.10
C PRO A 455 25.40 26.85 -9.83
N HIS A 456 24.11 26.54 -9.75
CA HIS A 456 23.64 25.17 -9.55
C HIS A 456 24.00 24.24 -10.74
N VAL A 457 23.93 24.73 -11.98
CA VAL A 457 24.32 23.95 -13.17
C VAL A 457 25.83 23.70 -13.16
N VAL A 458 26.61 24.73 -12.82
CA VAL A 458 28.07 24.65 -12.75
C VAL A 458 28.51 23.69 -11.65
N HIS A 459 27.89 23.79 -10.47
CA HIS A 459 28.12 22.90 -9.35
C HIS A 459 27.83 21.44 -9.72
N THR A 460 26.65 21.15 -10.26
CA THR A 460 26.29 19.78 -10.69
C THR A 460 27.27 19.24 -11.72
N ALA A 461 27.67 20.04 -12.72
CA ALA A 461 28.63 19.60 -13.73
C ALA A 461 30.03 19.32 -13.13
N LEU A 462 30.50 20.16 -12.20
CA LEU A 462 31.75 19.94 -11.47
C LEU A 462 31.66 18.68 -10.59
N GLU A 463 30.51 18.45 -9.96
CA GLU A 463 30.25 17.25 -9.16
C GLU A 463 30.24 15.98 -10.00
N ASP A 464 29.58 16.00 -11.17
CA ASP A 464 29.53 14.88 -12.11
C ASP A 464 30.95 14.46 -12.56
N GLN A 465 31.86 15.43 -12.67
CA GLN A 465 33.28 15.21 -12.98
C GLN A 465 34.17 15.04 -11.74
N ARG A 466 33.57 14.85 -10.56
CA ARG A 466 34.25 14.57 -9.29
C ARG A 466 35.22 15.68 -8.85
N TYR A 467 34.93 16.94 -9.14
CA TYR A 467 35.60 18.07 -8.49
C TYR A 467 34.96 18.35 -7.12
N PRO A 468 35.75 18.67 -6.07
CA PRO A 468 35.23 18.95 -4.72
C PRO A 468 34.65 20.37 -4.62
N ALA A 469 33.63 20.65 -5.44
CA ALA A 469 32.95 21.92 -5.52
C ALA A 469 31.92 22.08 -4.39
N VAL A 470 31.77 23.30 -3.85
CA VAL A 470 30.71 23.68 -2.91
C VAL A 470 30.05 24.99 -3.32
N LEU A 471 28.74 25.12 -3.12
CA LEU A 471 28.01 26.38 -3.33
C LEU A 471 28.11 27.30 -2.13
N THR A 472 28.40 28.59 -2.36
CA THR A 472 28.20 29.64 -1.36
C THR A 472 26.71 29.78 -1.01
N ALA A 473 26.42 30.38 0.16
CA ALA A 473 25.03 30.62 0.57
C ALA A 473 24.24 31.49 -0.44
N ALA A 474 24.90 32.43 -1.11
CA ALA A 474 24.29 33.29 -2.13
C ALA A 474 24.04 32.56 -3.47
N ALA A 475 24.85 31.54 -3.76
CA ALA A 475 24.77 30.75 -4.98
C ALA A 475 23.83 29.54 -4.88
N ARG A 476 23.42 29.16 -3.66
CA ARG A 476 22.37 28.17 -3.47
C ARG A 476 21.08 28.71 -4.10
N PRO A 477 20.39 27.91 -4.95
CA PRO A 477 19.09 28.32 -5.43
C PRO A 477 18.21 28.62 -4.23
N ALA A 478 17.59 29.81 -4.21
CA ALA A 478 16.48 30.05 -3.29
C ALA A 478 15.52 28.88 -3.49
N THR A 479 15.11 28.21 -2.40
CA THR A 479 14.13 27.14 -2.39
C THR A 479 12.77 27.71 -2.81
N GLY A 480 12.68 28.12 -4.06
CA GLY A 480 11.46 28.45 -4.76
C GLY A 480 10.80 27.12 -5.04
N SER A 481 9.67 26.92 -4.37
CA SER A 481 8.59 26.00 -4.72
C SER A 481 8.87 25.27 -6.02
N VAL A 482 9.20 23.98 -5.91
CA VAL A 482 9.04 23.03 -7.02
C VAL A 482 7.72 23.43 -7.69
N PRO A 483 7.71 23.81 -8.98
CA PRO A 483 6.45 24.06 -9.67
C PRO A 483 5.57 22.86 -9.38
N PRO A 484 4.29 23.00 -9.01
CA PRO A 484 3.46 21.83 -8.82
C PRO A 484 3.44 21.11 -10.15
N GLY A 485 4.32 20.11 -10.28
CA GLY A 485 4.22 19.11 -11.30
C GLY A 485 2.78 18.66 -11.17
N ARG A 486 2.02 18.76 -12.26
CA ARG A 486 0.68 18.20 -12.29
C ARG A 486 0.82 16.81 -11.70
N ARG A 487 0.38 16.65 -10.45
CA ARG A 487 0.10 15.36 -9.85
C ARG A 487 -0.80 14.72 -10.89
N ARG A 488 -0.25 13.83 -11.72
CA ARG A 488 -1.11 12.84 -12.33
C ARG A 488 -1.68 12.17 -11.09
N GLY A 489 -3.01 12.22 -10.92
CA GLY A 489 -3.60 11.58 -9.77
C GLY A 489 -3.05 10.17 -9.74
N GLY A 490 -2.19 9.87 -8.75
CA GLY A 490 -1.80 8.50 -8.45
C GLY A 490 -3.08 7.68 -8.44
N GLY A 491 -3.01 6.45 -8.94
CA GLY A 491 -4.16 5.55 -8.93
C GLY A 491 -4.83 5.67 -7.57
N ARG A 492 -6.03 6.27 -7.53
CA ARG A 492 -6.68 6.60 -6.26
C ARG A 492 -6.75 5.30 -5.48
N ASN A 493 -6.19 5.27 -4.27
CA ASN A 493 -6.47 4.17 -3.34
C ASN A 493 -8.00 4.01 -3.31
N PRO A 494 -8.55 2.78 -3.36
CA PRO A 494 -9.98 2.51 -3.24
C PRO A 494 -10.72 3.37 -2.22
N GLU A 495 -10.10 3.65 -1.07
CA GLU A 495 -10.66 4.53 -0.02
C GLU A 495 -10.86 5.96 -0.51
N GLN A 496 -9.88 6.54 -1.20
CA GLN A 496 -9.99 7.88 -1.78
C GLN A 496 -11.04 7.93 -2.89
N ALA A 497 -11.17 6.86 -3.68
CA ALA A 497 -12.20 6.76 -4.70
C ALA A 497 -13.60 6.65 -4.10
N ALA A 498 -13.75 5.89 -3.00
CA ALA A 498 -14.99 5.77 -2.25
C ALA A 498 -15.38 7.10 -1.60
N HIS A 499 -14.44 7.77 -0.92
CA HIS A 499 -14.64 9.09 -0.33
C HIS A 499 -15.11 10.12 -1.39
N ALA A 500 -14.42 10.19 -2.53
CA ALA A 500 -14.80 11.08 -3.63
C ALA A 500 -16.16 10.72 -4.26
N LEU A 501 -16.56 9.45 -4.26
CA LEU A 501 -17.91 9.06 -4.68
C LEU A 501 -18.96 9.53 -3.68
N VAL A 502 -18.75 9.27 -2.39
CA VAL A 502 -19.71 9.62 -1.32
C VAL A 502 -19.88 11.13 -1.24
N GLU A 503 -18.80 11.91 -1.26
CA GLU A 503 -18.86 13.37 -1.30
C GLU A 503 -19.72 13.86 -2.47
N ARG A 504 -19.52 13.31 -3.68
CA ARG A 504 -20.34 13.67 -4.85
C ARG A 504 -21.81 13.32 -4.66
N LEU A 505 -22.12 12.14 -4.13
CA LEU A 505 -23.50 11.69 -3.86
C LEU A 505 -24.20 12.59 -2.83
N ARG A 506 -23.46 13.12 -1.84
CA ARG A 506 -24.00 14.08 -0.87
C ARG A 506 -24.21 15.45 -1.50
N VAL A 507 -23.24 15.97 -2.26
CA VAL A 507 -23.36 17.26 -2.95
C VAL A 507 -24.50 17.27 -3.97
N THR A 508 -24.75 16.16 -4.69
CA THR A 508 -25.92 16.05 -5.59
C THR A 508 -27.24 16.04 -4.82
N THR A 509 -27.25 15.48 -3.60
CA THR A 509 -28.42 15.50 -2.71
C THR A 509 -28.67 16.92 -2.17
N GLU A 510 -27.64 17.59 -1.63
CA GLU A 510 -27.74 18.94 -1.05
C GLU A 510 -28.07 20.04 -2.07
N ARG A 511 -27.52 19.97 -3.30
CA ARG A 511 -27.85 20.93 -4.37
C ARG A 511 -29.28 20.77 -4.91
N GLY A 512 -29.93 19.64 -4.64
CA GLY A 512 -31.29 19.31 -5.07
C GLY A 512 -32.39 19.72 -4.10
N ASP A 513 -32.06 20.25 -2.90
CA ASP A 513 -33.00 20.50 -1.80
C ASP A 513 -34.08 21.58 -2.03
N ALA A 514 -34.15 22.16 -3.23
CA ALA A 514 -35.23 23.08 -3.63
C ALA A 514 -36.50 22.36 -4.13
N GLU A 515 -36.44 21.09 -4.58
CA GLU A 515 -37.58 20.28 -5.08
C GLU A 515 -37.40 18.72 -5.00
N PRO A 516 -36.68 18.12 -4.01
CA PRO A 516 -36.09 16.77 -4.14
C PRO A 516 -37.01 15.57 -3.82
N GLU A 517 -38.02 15.73 -2.95
CA GLU A 517 -38.88 14.59 -2.57
C GLU A 517 -39.69 14.07 -3.78
N GLN A 518 -40.15 14.99 -4.62
CA GLN A 518 -40.99 14.68 -5.78
C GLN A 518 -40.20 14.04 -6.92
N GLU A 519 -38.96 14.49 -7.18
CA GLU A 519 -38.07 13.85 -8.16
C GLU A 519 -37.61 12.47 -7.69
N TRP A 520 -37.31 12.31 -6.40
CA TRP A 520 -36.98 11.03 -5.80
C TRP A 520 -38.14 10.03 -5.87
N LEU A 521 -39.35 10.45 -5.46
CA LEU A 521 -40.58 9.65 -5.61
C LEU A 521 -40.84 9.32 -7.09
N GLY A 522 -40.63 10.27 -8.00
CA GLY A 522 -40.75 10.06 -9.44
C GLY A 522 -39.81 8.99 -9.98
N ARG A 523 -38.52 9.03 -9.60
CA ARG A 523 -37.51 8.00 -9.95
C ARG A 523 -37.85 6.64 -9.34
N GLN A 524 -38.28 6.60 -8.09
CA GLN A 524 -38.70 5.37 -7.41
C GLN A 524 -39.86 4.69 -8.14
N ILE A 525 -40.83 5.47 -8.63
CA ILE A 525 -41.97 4.94 -9.38
C ILE A 525 -41.56 4.58 -10.82
N ASP A 526 -40.65 5.32 -11.47
CA ASP A 526 -40.11 4.94 -12.80
C ASP A 526 -39.38 3.58 -12.76
N LEU A 527 -38.65 3.28 -11.68
CA LEU A 527 -38.04 1.96 -11.46
C LEU A 527 -39.10 0.86 -11.31
N ALA A 528 -40.16 1.11 -10.54
CA ALA A 528 -41.28 0.18 -10.42
C ALA A 528 -42.02 -0.04 -11.76
N VAL A 529 -42.10 1.00 -12.62
CA VAL A 529 -42.64 0.88 -13.99
C VAL A 529 -41.78 -0.07 -14.83
N ARG A 530 -40.45 0.09 -14.80
CA ARG A 530 -39.52 -0.78 -15.56
C ARG A 530 -39.59 -2.23 -15.08
N GLY A 531 -39.66 -2.45 -13.77
CA GLY A 531 -39.78 -3.78 -13.16
C GLY A 531 -41.18 -4.40 -13.20
N ARG A 532 -42.22 -3.61 -13.53
CA ARG A 532 -43.65 -3.95 -13.37
C ARG A 532 -43.98 -4.42 -11.95
N THR A 533 -43.33 -3.83 -10.95
CA THR A 533 -43.43 -4.24 -9.55
C THR A 533 -44.60 -3.54 -8.87
N PRO A 534 -45.44 -4.25 -8.08
CA PRO A 534 -46.47 -3.61 -7.26
C PRO A 534 -45.86 -2.68 -6.21
N ILE A 535 -46.43 -1.49 -6.04
CA ILE A 535 -46.02 -0.51 -5.03
C ILE A 535 -47.25 0.04 -4.30
N ARG A 536 -47.07 0.45 -3.04
CA ARG A 536 -48.06 1.17 -2.25
C ARG A 536 -47.73 2.65 -2.23
N LEU A 537 -48.63 3.47 -2.78
CA LEU A 537 -48.55 4.92 -2.80
C LEU A 537 -49.43 5.52 -1.70
N THR A 538 -48.85 6.29 -0.80
CA THR A 538 -49.61 7.10 0.16
C THR A 538 -49.83 8.48 -0.43
N VAL A 539 -51.08 8.83 -0.72
CA VAL A 539 -51.45 10.09 -1.36
C VAL A 539 -52.23 10.98 -0.40
N ARG A 540 -51.85 12.26 -0.33
CA ARG A 540 -52.57 13.29 0.41
C ARG A 540 -53.79 13.75 -0.37
N MET A 541 -54.96 13.52 0.20
CA MET A 541 -56.25 13.91 -0.36
C MET A 541 -56.53 15.40 -0.10
N PRO A 542 -57.42 16.05 -0.88
CA PRO A 542 -57.75 17.47 -0.71
C PRO A 542 -58.32 17.86 0.67
N ASP A 543 -58.82 16.89 1.43
CA ASP A 543 -59.33 17.05 2.80
C ASP A 543 -58.21 16.97 3.88
N GLY A 544 -56.96 16.81 3.45
CA GLY A 544 -55.80 16.68 4.32
C GLY A 544 -55.55 15.26 4.85
N THR A 545 -56.41 14.29 4.52
CA THR A 545 -56.20 12.89 4.91
C THR A 545 -55.20 12.20 3.99
N GLU A 546 -54.44 11.25 4.52
CA GLU A 546 -53.51 10.44 3.73
C GLU A 546 -54.13 9.07 3.48
N ARG A 547 -54.11 8.63 2.21
CA ARG A 547 -54.73 7.37 1.79
C ARG A 547 -53.76 6.50 1.00
N PRO A 548 -53.55 5.23 1.41
CA PRO A 548 -52.70 4.31 0.66
C PRO A 548 -53.44 3.72 -0.55
N PHE A 549 -52.72 3.53 -1.65
CA PHE A 549 -53.15 2.86 -2.88
C PHE A 549 -52.11 1.83 -3.32
N SER A 550 -52.45 0.55 -3.37
CA SER A 550 -51.59 -0.48 -3.98
C SER A 550 -51.79 -0.48 -5.50
N ILE A 551 -50.75 -0.14 -6.25
CA ILE A 551 -50.78 -0.01 -7.72
C ILE A 551 -49.65 -0.79 -8.38
N ILE A 552 -49.88 -1.31 -9.57
CA ILE A 552 -48.82 -1.70 -10.51
C ILE A 552 -48.64 -0.52 -11.49
N PRO A 553 -47.57 0.28 -11.35
CA PRO A 553 -47.39 1.49 -12.14
C PRO A 553 -47.01 1.11 -13.57
N THR A 554 -47.57 1.83 -14.54
CA THR A 554 -47.37 1.62 -15.98
C THR A 554 -46.60 2.76 -16.64
N SER A 555 -46.69 3.97 -16.08
CA SER A 555 -45.89 5.12 -16.53
C SER A 555 -45.85 6.24 -15.49
N VAL A 556 -44.76 7.02 -15.48
CA VAL A 556 -44.63 8.30 -14.78
C VAL A 556 -44.22 9.34 -15.79
N ALA A 557 -45.11 10.29 -16.08
CA ALA A 557 -44.82 11.37 -17.03
C ALA A 557 -45.65 12.61 -16.68
N ALA A 558 -45.10 13.79 -16.98
CA ALA A 558 -45.77 15.09 -16.75
C ALA A 558 -46.35 15.26 -15.33
N GLY A 559 -45.61 14.79 -14.30
CA GLY A 559 -46.02 14.91 -12.90
C GLY A 559 -47.22 14.03 -12.51
N ARG A 560 -47.53 12.98 -13.27
CA ARG A 560 -48.61 12.04 -12.97
C ARG A 560 -48.12 10.60 -13.05
N VAL A 561 -48.63 9.78 -12.14
CA VAL A 561 -48.41 8.33 -12.07
C VAL A 561 -49.66 7.64 -12.58
N ARG A 562 -49.50 6.75 -13.55
CA ARG A 562 -50.59 5.93 -14.09
C ARG A 562 -50.30 4.46 -13.81
N GLY A 563 -51.28 3.73 -13.30
CA GLY A 563 -51.12 2.31 -12.98
C GLY A 563 -52.45 1.61 -12.70
N ARG A 564 -52.40 0.29 -12.58
CA ARG A 564 -53.56 -0.54 -12.23
C ARG A 564 -53.62 -0.73 -10.72
N ASP A 565 -54.72 -0.35 -10.09
CA ASP A 565 -54.98 -0.58 -8.67
C ASP A 565 -55.28 -2.07 -8.44
N THR A 566 -54.52 -2.73 -7.57
CA THR A 566 -54.64 -4.17 -7.31
C THR A 566 -55.82 -4.54 -6.42
N ALA A 567 -56.37 -3.59 -5.66
CA ALA A 567 -57.48 -3.85 -4.74
C ALA A 567 -58.86 -3.78 -5.42
N VAL A 568 -59.00 -2.90 -6.42
CA VAL A 568 -60.27 -2.70 -7.16
C VAL A 568 -60.18 -3.00 -8.65
N ASP A 569 -59.01 -3.41 -9.15
CA ASP A 569 -58.78 -3.88 -10.52
C ASP A 569 -59.06 -2.82 -11.61
N VAL A 570 -58.88 -1.54 -11.26
CA VAL A 570 -59.18 -0.38 -12.12
C VAL A 570 -57.91 0.43 -12.41
N GLU A 571 -57.82 1.01 -13.60
CA GLU A 571 -56.74 1.91 -13.97
C GLU A 571 -56.92 3.29 -13.29
N ARG A 572 -55.89 3.73 -12.56
CA ARG A 572 -55.88 5.00 -11.83
C ARG A 572 -54.76 5.91 -12.34
N THR A 573 -55.01 7.22 -12.28
CA THR A 573 -54.00 8.26 -12.50
C THR A 573 -53.94 9.15 -11.27
N LEU A 574 -52.78 9.25 -10.64
CA LEU A 574 -52.53 10.00 -9.40
C LEU A 574 -51.51 11.11 -9.68
N PRO A 575 -51.74 12.36 -9.22
CA PRO A 575 -50.74 13.41 -9.34
C PRO A 575 -49.55 13.13 -8.41
N LEU A 576 -48.33 13.20 -8.96
CA LEU A 576 -47.09 12.93 -8.24
C LEU A 576 -46.95 13.90 -7.05
N SER A 577 -47.33 15.17 -7.24
CA SER A 577 -47.30 16.23 -6.23
C SER A 577 -48.12 15.97 -4.96
N LEU A 578 -49.04 14.99 -4.98
CA LEU A 578 -49.81 14.59 -3.80
C LEU A 578 -49.30 13.30 -3.17
N VAL A 579 -48.30 12.64 -3.77
CA VAL A 579 -47.67 11.44 -3.20
C VAL A 579 -46.76 11.88 -2.06
N VAL A 580 -46.98 11.28 -0.89
CA VAL A 580 -46.25 11.55 0.35
C VAL A 580 -45.23 10.44 0.63
N ALA A 581 -45.55 9.20 0.29
CA ALA A 581 -44.65 8.06 0.44
C ALA A 581 -44.89 7.02 -0.65
N VAL A 582 -43.83 6.31 -1.02
CA VAL A 582 -43.87 5.13 -1.89
C VAL A 582 -43.21 3.99 -1.12
N GLU A 583 -43.95 2.92 -0.90
CA GLU A 583 -43.47 1.69 -0.27
C GLU A 583 -43.55 0.55 -1.29
N SER A 584 -42.56 -0.34 -1.31
CA SER A 584 -42.62 -1.58 -2.10
C SER A 584 -43.62 -2.55 -1.43
N ASP A 585 -44.64 -3.03 -2.14
CA ASP A 585 -45.51 -4.11 -1.65
C ASP A 585 -44.73 -5.43 -1.86
N ALA A 586 -43.99 -5.86 -0.83
CA ALA A 586 -43.23 -7.11 -0.83
C ALA A 586 -44.14 -8.34 -0.64
#